data_AF-A0A6J4PLM8-F1
#
_entry.id   AF-A0A6J4PLM8-F1
#
_cell.length_a   1.000
_cell.length_b   1.000
_cell.length_c   1.000
_cell.angle_alpha   90.00
_cell.angle_beta   90.00
_cell.angle_gamma   90.00
#
_symmetry.space_group_name_H-M   'P 1'
#
loop_
_entity.id
_entity.type
_entity.pdbx_description
1 polymer ?
#
loop_
_entity_poly.entity_id
_entity_poly.type
_entity_poly.pdbx_seq_one_letter_code
_entity_poly.pdbx_strand_id
1 'polypeptide(L)'
;MIRHNSNVSESWKTLPWKKFRRDLFRLQKRVFKAIQVGDKPKAKSLQKLILKSRAARMLAIRQVTQLNAGKKTAGIDVQASLTFEERFALST
;
A
#
# COMPACT_ATOMS: atom_id res chain seq x y z
N MET A 1 24.90 -1.78 -16.78
CA MET A 1 25.04 -2.44 -15.47
C MET A 1 24.38 -1.55 -14.43
N ILE A 2 23.13 -1.83 -14.06
CA ILE A 2 22.38 -1.02 -13.09
C ILE A 2 22.99 -1.30 -11.71
N ARG A 3 23.65 -0.30 -11.11
CA ARG A 3 24.18 -0.42 -9.74
C ARG A 3 23.01 -0.51 -8.78
N HIS A 4 22.76 -1.69 -8.20
CA HIS A 4 21.84 -1.82 -7.08
C HIS A 4 22.40 -0.99 -5.91
N ASN A 5 21.74 0.13 -5.59
CA ASN A 5 22.07 0.91 -4.41
C ASN A 5 21.55 0.14 -3.18
N SER A 6 22.46 -0.48 -2.42
CA SER A 6 22.13 -1.31 -1.25
C SER A 6 21.29 -0.58 -0.20
N ASN A 7 21.46 0.75 -0.10
CA ASN A 7 20.75 1.59 0.87
C ASN A 7 19.23 1.67 0.64
N VAL A 8 18.76 1.49 -0.60
CA VAL A 8 17.35 1.71 -0.91
C VAL A 8 16.48 0.54 -0.43
N SER A 9 17.00 -0.70 -0.51
CA SER A 9 16.37 -1.87 0.13
C SER A 9 16.31 -1.74 1.65
N GLU A 10 17.31 -1.10 2.27
CA GLU A 10 17.33 -0.83 3.71
C GLU A 10 16.29 0.22 4.10
N SER A 11 16.13 1.25 3.26
CA SER A 11 15.11 2.29 3.39
C SER A 11 13.69 1.73 3.41
N TRP A 12 13.39 0.63 2.70
CA TRP A 12 12.10 -0.06 2.78
C TRP A 12 11.83 -0.68 4.15
N LYS A 13 12.86 -1.31 4.72
CA LYS A 13 12.76 -1.96 6.04
C LYS A 13 12.52 -0.91 7.13
N THR A 14 13.09 0.28 6.98
CA THR A 14 12.98 1.39 7.93
C THR A 14 11.72 2.25 7.76
N LEU A 15 10.91 2.03 6.72
CA LEU A 15 9.64 2.75 6.54
C LEU A 15 8.72 2.60 7.77
N PRO A 16 7.94 3.65 8.11
CA PRO A 16 7.13 3.67 9.33
C PRO A 16 5.83 2.84 9.18
N TRP A 17 5.95 1.53 8.97
CA TRP A 17 4.84 0.60 8.72
C TRP A 17 3.75 0.63 9.80
N LYS A 18 4.13 0.85 11.06
CA LYS A 18 3.16 0.99 12.17
C LYS A 18 2.33 2.25 12.02
N LYS A 19 2.93 3.36 11.59
CA LYS A 19 2.24 4.63 11.33
C LYS A 19 1.28 4.48 10.15
N PHE A 20 1.73 3.89 9.04
CA PHE A 20 0.86 3.65 7.87
C PHE A 20 -0.37 2.83 8.23
N ARG A 21 -0.22 1.74 9.01
CA ARG A 21 -1.35 0.93 9.47
C ARG A 21 -2.32 1.73 10.33
N ARG A 22 -1.82 2.53 11.27
CA ARG A 22 -2.64 3.38 12.13
C ARG A 22 -3.43 4.41 11.32
N ASP A 23 -2.79 5.04 10.34
CA ASP A 23 -3.41 6.09 9.54
C ASP A 23 -4.50 5.51 8.61
N LEU A 24 -4.23 4.37 7.96
CA LEU A 24 -5.24 3.66 7.16
C LEU A 24 -6.41 3.20 8.03
N PHE A 25 -6.14 2.61 9.20
CA PHE A 25 -7.17 2.12 10.10
C PHE A 25 -8.10 3.23 10.61
N ARG A 26 -7.56 4.43 10.86
CA ARG A 26 -8.37 5.61 11.22
C ARG A 26 -9.33 5.99 10.10
N LEU A 27 -8.89 5.98 8.85
CA LEU A 27 -9.76 6.26 7.70
C LEU A 27 -10.84 5.17 7.54
N GLN A 28 -10.46 3.90 7.64
CA GLN A 28 -11.40 2.77 7.59
C GLN A 28 -12.46 2.86 8.70
N LYS A 29 -12.08 3.19 9.94
CA LYS A 29 -13.03 3.44 11.03
C LYS A 29 -13.99 4.59 10.73
N ARG A 30 -13.53 5.66 10.07
CA ARG A 30 -14.40 6.78 9.67
C ARG A 30 -15.39 6.34 8.59
N VAL A 31 -14.96 5.51 7.64
CA VAL A 31 -15.86 4.90 6.63
C VAL A 31 -16.92 4.07 7.34
N PHE A 32 -16.53 3.18 8.25
CA PHE A 32 -17.45 2.34 9.02
C PHE A 32 -18.50 3.18 9.75
N LYS A 33 -18.08 4.22 10.49
CA LYS A 33 -19.00 5.13 11.19
C LYS A 33 -19.96 5.85 10.24
N ALA A 34 -19.47 6.33 9.09
CA ALA A 34 -20.29 7.01 8.10
C ALA A 34 -21.36 6.07 7.50
N ILE A 35 -21.00 4.83 7.20
CA ILE A 35 -21.93 3.81 6.73
C ILE A 35 -22.97 3.47 7.81
N GLN A 36 -22.54 3.31 9.06
CA GLN A 36 -23.42 2.95 10.18
C GLN A 36 -24.55 3.97 10.38
N VAL A 37 -24.31 5.26 10.14
CA VAL A 37 -25.32 6.32 10.24
C VAL A 37 -26.04 6.63 8.92
N GLY A 38 -25.78 5.86 7.85
CA GLY A 38 -26.41 6.05 6.54
C GLY A 38 -25.83 7.18 5.68
N ASP A 39 -24.74 7.83 6.09
CA ASP A 39 -24.08 8.92 5.37
C ASP A 39 -23.20 8.40 4.22
N LYS A 40 -23.88 7.97 3.15
CA LYS A 40 -23.25 7.43 1.92
C LYS A 40 -22.34 8.46 1.22
N PRO A 41 -22.69 9.76 1.08
CA PRO A 41 -21.80 10.74 0.46
C PRO A 41 -20.45 10.87 1.19
N LYS A 42 -20.47 10.92 2.53
CA LYS A 42 -19.25 10.98 3.34
C LYS A 42 -18.45 9.70 3.25
N ALA A 43 -19.09 8.53 3.28
CA ALA A 43 -18.41 7.26 3.10
C ALA A 43 -17.66 7.20 1.75
N LYS A 44 -18.30 7.64 0.66
CA LYS A 44 -17.68 7.72 -0.68
C LYS A 44 -16.49 8.68 -0.71
N SER A 45 -16.61 9.85 -0.07
CA SER A 45 -15.50 10.80 0.05
C SER A 45 -14.31 10.21 0.82
N LEU A 46 -14.57 9.52 1.93
CA LEU A 46 -13.54 8.85 2.74
C LEU A 46 -12.88 7.69 1.99
N GLN A 47 -13.62 6.91 1.21
CA GLN A 47 -13.05 5.88 0.33
C GLN A 47 -12.12 6.50 -0.72
N LYS A 48 -12.52 7.60 -1.37
CA LYS A 48 -11.63 8.35 -2.29
C LYS A 48 -10.37 8.84 -1.60
N LEU A 49 -10.48 9.28 -0.34
CA LEU A 49 -9.31 9.69 0.45
C LEU A 49 -8.37 8.51 0.75
N ILE A 50 -8.91 7.31 1.03
CA ILE A 50 -8.11 6.09 1.19
C ILE A 50 -7.35 5.77 -0.10
N LEU A 51 -8.01 5.85 -1.26
CA LEU A 51 -7.37 5.56 -2.56
C LEU A 51 -6.22 6.53 -2.87
N LYS A 52 -6.30 7.78 -2.41
CA LYS A 52 -5.24 8.79 -2.55
C LYS A 52 -4.17 8.71 -1.45
N SER A 53 -4.36 7.88 -0.43
CA SER A 53 -3.46 7.83 0.72
C SER A 53 -2.17 7.08 0.38
N ARG A 54 -1.03 7.76 0.54
CA ARG A 54 0.29 7.12 0.47
C ARG A 54 0.41 5.95 1.44
N ALA A 55 -0.12 6.08 2.66
CA ALA A 55 -0.10 5.01 3.65
C ALA A 55 -0.84 3.75 3.15
N ALA A 56 -2.00 3.94 2.53
CA ALA A 56 -2.78 2.84 1.95
C ALA A 56 -2.03 2.18 0.78
N ARG A 57 -1.48 2.99 -0.14
CA ARG A 57 -0.71 2.52 -1.30
C ARG A 57 0.50 1.68 -0.88
N MET A 58 1.31 2.18 0.06
CA MET A 58 2.50 1.46 0.54
C MET A 58 2.16 0.12 1.20
N LEU A 59 1.07 0.06 1.97
CA LEU A 59 0.61 -1.18 2.58
C LEU A 59 0.09 -2.17 1.53
N ALA A 60 -0.63 -1.69 0.51
CA ALA A 60 -1.10 -2.53 -0.60
C ALA A 60 0.07 -3.13 -1.38
N ILE A 61 1.06 -2.31 -1.76
CA ILE A 61 2.28 -2.78 -2.44
C ILE A 61 3.00 -3.83 -1.58
N ARG A 62 3.16 -3.58 -0.27
CA ARG A 62 3.79 -4.55 0.63
C ARG A 62 2.99 -5.86 0.70
N GLN A 63 1.67 -5.79 0.77
CA GLN A 63 0.81 -6.96 0.84
C GLN A 63 0.99 -7.83 -0.42
N VAL A 64 0.83 -7.24 -1.60
CA VAL A 64 0.90 -7.95 -2.88
C VAL A 64 2.30 -8.51 -3.15
N THR A 65 3.32 -7.70 -2.93
CA THR A 65 4.68 -8.02 -3.41
C THR A 65 5.55 -8.76 -2.39
N GLN A 66 5.14 -8.83 -1.12
CA GLN A 66 5.94 -9.46 -0.05
C GLN A 66 5.17 -10.45 0.82
N LEU A 67 3.89 -10.19 1.13
CA LEU A 67 3.16 -10.99 2.11
C LEU A 67 2.25 -12.05 1.47
N ASN A 68 1.71 -11.79 0.29
CA ASN A 68 0.84 -12.73 -0.40
C ASN A 68 1.59 -14.01 -0.81
N ALA A 69 0.92 -15.16 -0.71
CA ALA A 69 1.48 -16.46 -1.09
C ALA A 69 1.90 -16.49 -2.57
N GLY A 70 1.10 -15.88 -3.46
CA GLY A 70 1.35 -15.78 -4.90
C GLY A 70 2.40 -14.75 -5.33
N LYS A 71 3.17 -14.13 -4.42
CA LYS A 71 4.17 -13.10 -4.77
C LYS A 71 5.29 -13.55 -5.73
N LYS A 72 5.45 -14.87 -5.88
CA LYS A 72 6.43 -15.50 -6.79
C LYS A 72 5.80 -15.95 -8.12
N THR A 73 4.48 -15.80 -8.26
CA THR A 73 3.75 -16.20 -9.46
C THR A 73 3.53 -14.96 -10.31
N ALA A 74 3.97 -15.01 -11.57
CA ALA A 74 3.75 -13.92 -12.50
C ALA A 74 2.25 -13.81 -12.80
N GLY A 75 1.69 -12.61 -12.59
CA GLY A 75 0.32 -12.29 -12.96
C GLY A 75 0.20 -11.89 -14.43
N ILE A 76 -0.89 -11.22 -14.78
CA ILE A 76 -1.11 -10.65 -16.14
C ILE A 76 0.01 -9.68 -16.52
N ASP A 77 0.56 -8.95 -15.55
CA ASP A 77 1.68 -8.02 -15.75
C ASP A 77 3.03 -8.72 -16.00
N VAL A 78 3.06 -10.07 -16.00
CA VAL A 78 4.24 -10.94 -16.21
C VAL A 78 5.39 -10.71 -15.21
N GLN A 79 5.22 -9.81 -14.26
CA GLN A 79 6.20 -9.53 -13.21
C GLN A 79 5.99 -10.43 -11.99
N ALA A 80 7.09 -10.96 -11.45
CA ALA A 80 7.12 -11.76 -10.23
C ALA A 80 8.39 -11.45 -9.43
N SER A 81 8.35 -11.67 -8.11
CA SER A 81 9.53 -11.48 -7.25
C SER A 81 10.17 -10.08 -7.35
N LEU A 82 9.35 -9.04 -7.40
CA LEU A 82 9.77 -7.64 -7.59
C LEU A 82 10.92 -7.23 -6.67
N THR A 83 11.89 -6.55 -7.25
CA THR A 83 12.97 -5.84 -6.58
C THR A 83 12.43 -4.64 -5.81
N PHE A 84 13.29 -4.03 -4.99
CA PHE A 84 12.92 -2.82 -4.27
C PHE A 84 12.56 -1.66 -5.20
N GLU A 85 13.36 -1.40 -6.23
CA GLU A 85 13.16 -0.25 -7.14
C GLU A 85 11.82 -0.36 -7.88
N GLU A 86 11.48 -1.57 -8.34
CA GLU A 86 10.19 -1.82 -8.99
C GLU A 86 9.02 -1.59 -8.02
N ARG A 87 9.14 -2.02 -6.75
CA ARG A 87 8.10 -1.72 -5.73
C ARG A 87 7.97 -0.23 -5.45
N PHE A 88 9.06 0.51 -5.46
CA PHE A 88 9.05 1.94 -5.22
C PHE A 88 8.45 2.69 -6.42
N ALA A 89 8.73 2.24 -7.64
CA ALA A 89 8.11 2.78 -8.86
C ALA A 89 6.57 2.67 -8.80
N LEU A 90 6.02 1.56 -8.31
CA LEU A 90 4.57 1.38 -8.09
C LEU A 90 3.97 2.36 -7.06
N SER A 91 4.82 3.00 -6.25
CA SER A 91 4.37 3.93 -5.20
C SER A 91 4.22 5.38 -5.68
N THR A 92 4.68 5.69 -6.89
CA THR A 92 4.65 7.04 -7.50
C THR A 92 3.35 7.21 -8.26
#